data_AF-A0A9Q0RXU8-F1
#
_entry.id   AF-A0A9Q0RXU8-F1
#
_cell.length_a   1.000
_cell.length_b   1.000
_cell.length_c   1.000
_cell.angle_alpha   90.00
_cell.angle_beta   90.00
_cell.angle_gamma   90.00
#
_symmetry.space_group_name_H-M   'P 1'
#
loop_
_entity.id
_entity.type
_entity.pdbx_description
1 polymer ?
#
loop_
_entity_poly.entity_id
_entity_poly.type
_entity_poly.pdbx_seq_one_letter_code
_entity_poly.pdbx_strand_id
1 'polypeptide(L)'
;MYILRKSDFAKAKCWTENYENYWTGFLYGIRRVLKRDQFYLHDPTNINVLMYGFDSLSKNAFIRKLPKTYDFLSQHLKGDVLQGYNIVGDGTPQALIPILTGFTELELPETRKRMKDSKSVNIYPMIWSEYERHGYVTSFNEDVPQIGTFSYRLNGFDQQPTDHYMRTYYLAIESELSNYKKLCVGHQPRHKVMLDYTKEFMESYTVKPRFVFSFHGELSHDSINLVGVADMDIKDWLVDLQSSGVLNSTILILMSDHGNSNTCGK
;
A
#
# COMPACT_ATOMS: atom_id res chain seq x y z
N MET A 1 -9.73 -26.13 -0.43
CA MET A 1 -9.34 -24.73 -0.67
C MET A 1 -10.33 -23.82 0.06
N TYR A 2 -9.87 -23.02 1.02
CA TYR A 2 -10.74 -22.06 1.73
C TYR A 2 -10.95 -20.82 0.86
N ILE A 3 -12.17 -20.29 0.82
CA ILE A 3 -12.51 -19.11 0.01
C ILE A 3 -12.80 -17.94 0.95
N LEU A 4 -12.02 -16.86 0.79
CA LEU A 4 -12.21 -15.61 1.52
C LEU A 4 -13.49 -14.91 1.06
N ARG A 5 -14.40 -14.63 2.01
CA ARG A 5 -15.71 -13.99 1.73
C ARG A 5 -15.94 -12.70 2.49
N LYS A 6 -15.59 -12.67 3.78
CA LYS A 6 -15.85 -11.53 4.68
C LYS A 6 -14.67 -10.57 4.80
N SER A 7 -13.46 -11.08 4.62
CA SER A 7 -12.21 -10.34 4.77
C SER A 7 -11.18 -10.91 3.81
N ASP A 8 -10.17 -10.11 3.47
CA ASP A 8 -8.98 -10.51 2.72
C ASP A 8 -7.97 -11.30 3.54
N PHE A 9 -8.28 -11.58 4.81
CA PHE A 9 -7.41 -12.35 5.67
C PHE A 9 -8.20 -13.21 6.65
N ALA A 10 -7.56 -14.28 7.09
CA ALA A 10 -8.11 -15.25 8.02
C ALA A 10 -7.05 -15.67 9.03
N LYS A 11 -7.45 -15.82 10.30
CA LYS A 11 -6.62 -16.46 11.33
C LYS A 11 -6.82 -17.97 11.23
N ALA A 12 -5.77 -18.70 10.88
CA ALA A 12 -5.75 -20.14 10.85
C ALA A 12 -5.16 -20.69 12.16
N LYS A 13 -5.80 -21.72 12.70
CA LYS A 13 -5.29 -22.51 13.82
C LYS A 13 -5.23 -23.97 13.38
N CYS A 14 -4.07 -24.57 13.51
CA CYS A 14 -3.83 -25.98 13.21
C CYS A 14 -3.35 -26.66 14.48
N TRP A 15 -3.69 -27.93 14.68
CA TRP A 15 -3.20 -28.73 15.79
C TRP A 15 -2.89 -30.15 15.33
N THR A 16 -1.98 -30.82 16.02
CA THR A 16 -1.73 -32.26 15.84
C THR A 16 -2.93 -33.06 16.31
N GLU A 17 -3.12 -34.29 15.81
CA GLU A 17 -4.28 -35.14 16.17
C GLU A 17 -4.44 -35.35 17.69
N ASN A 18 -3.32 -35.33 18.42
CA ASN A 18 -3.28 -35.45 19.87
C ASN A 18 -3.39 -34.11 20.64
N TYR A 19 -3.59 -32.98 19.93
CA TYR A 19 -3.69 -31.62 20.48
C TYR A 19 -2.47 -31.10 21.28
N GLU A 20 -1.34 -31.81 21.26
CA GLU A 20 -0.14 -31.42 22.00
C GLU A 20 0.59 -30.24 21.35
N ASN A 21 0.59 -30.19 20.02
CA ASN A 21 1.20 -29.11 19.26
C ASN A 21 0.13 -28.36 18.48
N TYR A 22 0.18 -27.03 18.54
CA TYR A 22 -0.68 -26.18 17.74
C TYR A 22 0.13 -25.08 17.08
N TRP A 23 -0.31 -24.69 15.89
CA TRP A 23 0.22 -23.56 15.14
C TRP A 23 -0.91 -22.56 14.91
N THR A 24 -0.59 -21.28 15.04
CA THR A 24 -1.51 -20.20 14.69
C THR A 24 -0.79 -19.28 13.72
N GLY A 25 -1.48 -18.88 12.67
CA GLY A 25 -0.98 -17.88 11.73
C GLY A 25 -2.08 -17.15 11.01
N PHE A 26 -1.69 -16.12 10.28
CA PHE A 26 -2.60 -15.29 9.50
C PHE A 26 -2.33 -15.55 8.03
N LEU A 27 -3.39 -15.84 7.31
CA LEU A 27 -3.41 -15.98 5.87
C LEU A 27 -4.00 -14.70 5.30
N TYR A 28 -3.41 -14.19 4.22
CA TYR A 28 -3.97 -13.12 3.41
C TYR A 28 -4.31 -13.64 2.02
N GLY A 29 -5.14 -12.89 1.29
CA GLY A 29 -5.49 -13.14 -0.09
C GLY A 29 -6.61 -12.21 -0.53
N ILE A 30 -6.94 -12.24 -1.82
CA ILE A 30 -7.95 -11.32 -2.37
C ILE A 30 -9.33 -11.97 -2.30
N ARG A 31 -10.22 -11.44 -1.45
CA ARG A 31 -11.60 -11.90 -1.38
C ARG A 31 -12.37 -11.48 -2.64
N ARG A 32 -13.39 -12.25 -3.00
CA ARG A 32 -14.30 -11.84 -4.08
C ARG A 32 -15.22 -10.70 -3.63
N VAL A 33 -15.29 -9.62 -4.41
CA VAL A 33 -16.19 -8.48 -4.15
C VAL A 33 -17.46 -8.63 -5.00
N LEU A 34 -18.53 -9.18 -4.41
CA LEU A 34 -19.77 -9.52 -5.14
C LEU A 34 -20.43 -8.33 -5.85
N LYS A 35 -20.34 -7.12 -5.27
CA LYS A 35 -20.86 -5.89 -5.90
C LYS A 35 -20.17 -5.57 -7.24
N ARG A 36 -18.93 -6.05 -7.41
CA ARG A 36 -18.12 -5.86 -8.63
C ARG A 36 -18.29 -7.00 -9.65
N ASP A 37 -19.01 -8.06 -9.32
CA ASP A 37 -19.29 -9.18 -10.25
C ASP A 37 -20.31 -8.82 -11.34
N GLN A 38 -20.94 -7.64 -11.27
CA GLN A 38 -21.78 -7.17 -12.36
C GLN A 38 -20.93 -6.97 -13.62
N PHE A 39 -21.37 -7.54 -14.74
CA PHE A 39 -20.75 -7.33 -16.04
C PHE A 39 -20.92 -5.87 -16.44
N TYR A 40 -19.84 -5.10 -16.32
CA TYR A 40 -19.70 -3.87 -17.08
C TYR A 40 -18.93 -4.28 -18.33
N LEU A 41 -19.36 -3.80 -19.50
CA LEU A 41 -18.61 -3.98 -20.73
C LEU A 41 -17.17 -3.56 -20.46
N HIS A 42 -16.23 -4.48 -20.64
CA HIS A 42 -14.81 -4.17 -20.56
C HIS A 42 -14.55 -3.12 -21.64
N ASP A 43 -14.31 -1.88 -21.22
CA ASP A 43 -13.77 -0.87 -22.13
C ASP A 43 -12.30 -1.23 -22.36
N PRO A 44 -11.89 -1.59 -23.60
CA PRO A 44 -10.51 -1.94 -23.90
C PRO A 44 -9.52 -0.80 -23.62
N THR A 45 -10.01 0.43 -23.41
CA THR A 45 -9.20 1.61 -23.08
C THR A 45 -8.93 1.77 -21.59
N ASN A 46 -9.57 0.98 -20.71
CA ASN A 46 -9.37 1.09 -19.28
C ASN A 46 -7.99 0.55 -18.86
N ILE A 47 -7.12 1.46 -18.44
CA ILE A 47 -5.77 1.18 -17.94
C ILE A 47 -5.82 1.05 -16.41
N ASN A 48 -5.11 0.08 -15.85
CA ASN A 48 -4.94 -0.06 -14.40
C ASN A 48 -3.98 0.99 -13.88
N VAL A 49 -4.09 1.32 -12.60
CA VAL A 49 -3.16 2.23 -11.93
C VAL A 49 -2.61 1.54 -10.70
N LEU A 50 -1.29 1.37 -10.68
CA LEU A 50 -0.55 0.83 -9.56
C LEU A 50 0.40 1.91 -9.05
N MET A 51 0.05 2.48 -7.90
CA MET A 51 0.92 3.41 -7.17
C MET A 51 1.55 2.68 -5.99
N TYR A 52 2.88 2.61 -5.96
CA TYR A 52 3.64 2.08 -4.83
C TYR A 52 4.58 3.15 -4.26
N GLY A 53 4.28 3.61 -3.05
CA GLY A 53 4.99 4.68 -2.37
C GLY A 53 5.82 4.20 -1.19
N PHE A 54 6.85 4.98 -0.84
CA PHE A 54 7.67 4.82 0.35
C PHE A 54 7.58 6.07 1.23
N ASP A 55 7.47 5.90 2.54
CA ASP A 55 7.58 6.98 3.52
C ASP A 55 9.03 7.48 3.62
N SER A 56 9.25 8.80 3.68
CA SER A 56 10.51 9.42 4.12
C SER A 56 11.75 9.01 3.29
N LEU A 57 11.58 8.74 1.99
CA LEU A 57 12.64 8.28 1.10
C LEU A 57 12.95 9.28 -0.02
N SER A 58 14.00 10.08 0.14
CA SER A 58 14.40 11.03 -0.91
C SER A 58 14.84 10.32 -2.19
N LYS A 59 14.73 11.00 -3.34
CA LYS A 59 15.21 10.51 -4.65
C LYS A 59 16.65 9.97 -4.58
N ASN A 60 17.55 10.73 -3.96
CA ASN A 60 18.96 10.33 -3.83
C ASN A 60 19.13 9.12 -2.90
N ALA A 61 18.32 9.02 -1.84
CA ALA A 61 18.33 7.85 -0.98
C ALA A 61 17.80 6.61 -1.72
N PHE A 62 16.72 6.73 -2.49
CA PHE A 62 16.18 5.67 -3.35
C PHE A 62 17.26 5.14 -4.30
N ILE A 63 17.91 6.03 -5.07
CA ILE A 63 18.97 5.63 -6.02
C ILE A 63 20.13 4.91 -5.33
N ARG A 64 20.56 5.37 -4.14
CA ARG A 64 21.69 4.76 -3.42
C ARG A 64 21.34 3.47 -2.70
N LYS A 65 20.13 3.34 -2.17
CA LYS A 65 19.72 2.23 -1.31
C LYS A 65 18.97 1.13 -2.06
N LEU A 66 18.33 1.48 -3.18
CA LEU A 66 17.61 0.57 -4.06
C LEU A 66 18.21 0.61 -5.49
N PRO A 67 19.54 0.44 -5.66
CA PRO A 67 20.19 0.61 -6.95
C PRO A 67 19.71 -0.40 -8.00
N LYS A 68 19.44 -1.66 -7.63
CA LYS A 68 18.94 -2.67 -8.57
C LYS A 68 17.52 -2.37 -9.03
N THR A 69 16.69 -1.92 -8.09
CA THR A 69 15.32 -1.48 -8.37
C THR A 69 15.33 -0.27 -9.31
N TYR A 70 16.16 0.73 -9.01
CA TYR A 70 16.29 1.94 -9.84
C TYR A 70 16.81 1.63 -11.25
N ASP A 71 17.81 0.76 -11.37
CA ASP A 71 18.33 0.29 -12.65
C ASP A 71 17.24 -0.43 -13.45
N PHE A 72 16.47 -1.32 -12.82
CA PHE A 72 15.35 -2.00 -13.49
C PHE A 72 14.28 -1.02 -13.98
N LEU A 73 13.87 -0.05 -13.16
CA LEU A 73 12.88 0.96 -13.55
C LEU A 73 13.37 1.81 -14.74
N SER A 74 14.60 2.31 -14.66
CA SER A 74 15.13 3.27 -15.64
C SER A 74 15.65 2.61 -16.92
N GLN A 75 16.33 1.46 -16.81
CA GLN A 75 16.99 0.81 -17.93
C GLN A 75 16.15 -0.29 -18.56
N HIS A 76 15.38 -1.04 -17.78
CA HIS A 76 14.58 -2.16 -18.30
C HIS A 76 13.14 -1.75 -18.61
N LEU A 77 12.45 -1.12 -17.67
CA LEU A 77 11.09 -0.63 -17.88
C LEU A 77 11.04 0.70 -18.65
N LYS A 78 12.19 1.36 -18.84
CA LYS A 78 12.30 2.68 -19.51
C LYS A 78 11.36 3.73 -18.89
N GLY A 79 11.17 3.67 -17.58
CA GLY A 79 10.30 4.59 -16.86
C GLY A 79 10.87 6.01 -16.82
N ASP A 80 9.98 6.99 -16.91
CA ASP A 80 10.33 8.40 -16.82
C ASP A 80 10.58 8.82 -15.37
N VAL A 81 11.77 9.36 -15.10
CA VAL A 81 12.10 9.93 -13.80
C VAL A 81 11.71 11.41 -13.78
N LEU A 82 10.70 11.76 -12.99
CA LEU A 82 10.24 13.14 -12.82
C LEU A 82 11.26 13.97 -12.01
N GLN A 83 12.25 14.54 -12.69
CA GLN A 83 13.40 15.21 -12.05
C GLN A 83 13.01 16.41 -11.18
N GLY A 84 11.93 17.12 -11.55
CA GLY A 84 11.41 18.31 -10.87
C GLY A 84 10.24 18.05 -9.92
N TYR A 85 9.86 16.79 -9.69
CA TYR A 85 8.84 16.46 -8.70
C TYR A 85 9.28 16.92 -7.30
N ASN A 86 8.41 17.65 -6.61
CA ASN A 86 8.66 18.22 -5.29
C ASN A 86 7.45 18.03 -4.38
N ILE A 87 7.71 18.05 -3.08
CA ILE A 87 6.70 17.91 -2.04
C ILE A 87 5.86 19.17 -1.92
N VAL A 88 4.58 19.00 -1.56
CA VAL A 88 3.67 20.11 -1.24
C VAL A 88 3.76 20.48 0.26
N GLY A 89 4.26 19.57 1.09
CA GLY A 89 4.53 19.84 2.51
C GLY A 89 5.44 18.78 3.15
N ASP A 90 5.89 19.08 4.36
CA ASP A 90 7.00 18.37 5.03
C ASP A 90 6.62 17.05 5.72
N GLY A 91 5.35 16.64 5.68
CA GLY A 91 4.89 15.41 6.30
C GLY A 91 4.01 14.58 5.38
N THR A 92 3.95 13.27 5.66
CA THR A 92 3.19 12.30 4.86
C THR A 92 1.75 12.73 4.59
N PRO A 93 0.94 13.20 5.55
CA PRO A 93 -0.41 13.69 5.24
C PRO A 93 -0.40 14.89 4.29
N GLN A 94 0.51 15.85 4.50
CA GLN A 94 0.61 17.04 3.66
C GLN A 94 1.09 16.74 2.24
N ALA A 95 1.85 15.67 2.04
CA ALA A 95 2.28 15.22 0.72
C ALA A 95 1.23 14.34 0.02
N LEU A 96 0.64 13.37 0.74
CA LEU A 96 -0.29 12.40 0.17
C LEU A 96 -1.70 12.93 -0.02
N ILE A 97 -2.20 13.84 0.83
CA ILE A 97 -3.54 14.43 0.67
C ILE A 97 -3.67 15.15 -0.69
N PRO A 98 -2.75 16.05 -1.10
CA PRO A 98 -2.80 16.66 -2.44
C PRO A 98 -2.76 15.65 -3.58
N ILE A 99 -1.93 14.61 -3.46
CA ILE A 99 -1.80 13.58 -4.50
C ILE A 99 -3.10 12.79 -4.66
N LEU A 100 -3.77 12.49 -3.55
CA LEU A 100 -4.93 11.62 -3.52
C LEU A 100 -6.26 12.38 -3.60
N THR A 101 -6.28 13.70 -3.45
CA THR A 101 -7.52 14.50 -3.47
C THR A 101 -7.49 15.66 -4.45
N GLY A 102 -6.30 16.12 -4.86
CA GLY A 102 -6.12 17.36 -5.61
C GLY A 102 -6.19 18.62 -4.75
N PHE A 103 -6.34 18.51 -3.42
CA PHE A 103 -6.47 19.63 -2.49
C PHE A 103 -5.43 19.54 -1.37
N THR A 104 -5.02 20.68 -0.83
CA THR A 104 -4.23 20.74 0.40
C THR A 104 -5.09 20.41 1.64
N GLU A 105 -4.45 20.03 2.75
CA GLU A 105 -5.14 19.79 4.03
C GLU A 105 -5.96 21.02 4.47
N LEU A 106 -5.54 22.24 4.11
CA LEU A 106 -6.20 23.50 4.47
C LEU A 106 -7.47 23.77 3.67
N GLU A 107 -7.59 23.20 2.47
CA GLU A 107 -8.77 23.35 1.59
C GLU A 107 -9.85 22.32 1.89
N LEU A 108 -9.50 21.26 2.62
CA LEU A 108 -10.41 20.17 2.98
C LEU A 108 -11.04 20.41 4.36
N PRO A 109 -12.20 19.77 4.64
CA PRO A 109 -12.82 19.93 5.94
C PRO A 109 -11.96 19.36 7.08
N GLU A 110 -12.15 19.88 8.29
CA GLU A 110 -11.32 19.54 9.45
C GLU A 110 -11.48 18.06 9.88
N THR A 111 -10.37 17.30 9.85
CA THR A 111 -10.32 15.89 10.29
C THR A 111 -9.25 15.60 11.33
N ARG A 112 -8.53 16.61 11.83
CA ARG A 112 -7.47 16.43 12.84
C ARG A 112 -8.06 16.12 14.20
N LYS A 113 -7.54 15.06 14.85
CA LYS A 113 -7.99 14.60 16.19
C LYS A 113 -7.97 15.70 17.25
N ARG A 114 -7.02 16.63 17.16
CA ARG A 114 -6.83 17.72 18.13
C ARG A 114 -7.89 18.83 18.03
N MET A 115 -8.69 18.83 16.97
CA MET A 115 -9.67 19.87 16.69
C MET A 115 -11.06 19.40 17.10
N LYS A 116 -11.79 20.29 17.79
CA LYS A 116 -13.17 20.04 18.22
C LYS A 116 -14.08 19.90 17.00
N ASP A 117 -15.07 19.01 17.07
CA ASP A 117 -16.07 18.75 16.02
C ASP A 117 -15.47 18.31 14.68
N SER A 118 -14.22 17.82 14.70
CA SER A 118 -13.54 17.23 13.54
C SER A 118 -14.25 15.95 13.06
N LYS A 119 -14.15 15.68 11.76
CA LYS A 119 -14.83 14.58 11.08
C LYS A 119 -13.86 13.44 10.74
N SER A 120 -14.40 12.28 10.36
CA SER A 120 -13.61 11.20 9.76
C SER A 120 -13.09 11.59 8.38
N VAL A 121 -11.95 11.01 7.96
CA VAL A 121 -11.32 11.23 6.65
C VAL A 121 -12.20 10.77 5.48
N ASN A 122 -13.25 9.97 5.73
CA ASN A 122 -14.23 9.55 4.73
C ASN A 122 -14.88 10.69 3.93
N ILE A 123 -14.83 11.94 4.41
CA ILE A 123 -15.39 13.11 3.72
C ILE A 123 -14.48 13.66 2.62
N TYR A 124 -13.22 13.22 2.54
CA TYR A 124 -12.28 13.71 1.53
C TYR A 124 -12.65 13.18 0.14
N PRO A 125 -12.50 13.99 -0.92
CA PRO A 125 -12.76 13.57 -2.30
C PRO A 125 -11.60 12.72 -2.82
N MET A 126 -11.41 11.54 -2.23
CA MET A 126 -10.28 10.67 -2.54
C MET A 126 -10.38 10.11 -3.95
N ILE A 127 -9.26 10.06 -4.67
CA ILE A 127 -9.15 9.63 -6.07
C ILE A 127 -9.61 8.19 -6.28
N TRP A 128 -9.43 7.31 -5.29
CA TRP A 128 -9.97 5.95 -5.37
C TRP A 128 -11.49 5.93 -5.41
N SER A 129 -12.17 6.88 -4.77
CA SER A 129 -13.63 7.00 -4.89
C SER A 129 -14.02 7.33 -6.33
N GLU A 130 -13.19 8.10 -7.03
CA GLU A 130 -13.43 8.38 -8.44
C GLU A 130 -13.23 7.18 -9.36
N TYR A 131 -12.15 6.43 -9.14
CA TYR A 131 -11.95 5.16 -9.83
C TYR A 131 -13.10 4.19 -9.53
N GLU A 132 -13.57 4.14 -8.28
CA GLU A 132 -14.71 3.32 -7.88
C GLU A 132 -16.00 3.66 -8.67
N ARG A 133 -16.29 4.96 -8.84
CA ARG A 133 -17.45 5.44 -9.63
C ARG A 133 -17.35 5.02 -11.10
N HIS A 134 -16.13 4.93 -11.64
CA HIS A 134 -15.87 4.46 -13.01
C HIS A 134 -15.74 2.93 -13.11
N GLY A 135 -16.08 2.20 -12.06
CA GLY A 135 -16.18 0.74 -12.08
C GLY A 135 -14.85 0.00 -11.84
N TYR A 136 -13.80 0.70 -11.41
CA TYR A 136 -12.57 0.08 -10.97
C TYR A 136 -12.79 -0.67 -9.66
N VAL A 137 -12.01 -1.73 -9.45
CA VAL A 137 -11.81 -2.30 -8.12
C VAL A 137 -10.67 -1.54 -7.46
N THR A 138 -10.86 -1.15 -6.20
CA THR A 138 -9.91 -0.27 -5.50
C THR A 138 -9.22 -0.93 -4.31
N SER A 139 -7.95 -0.63 -4.09
CA SER A 139 -7.18 -1.08 -2.94
C SER A 139 -6.37 0.05 -2.33
N PHE A 140 -6.39 0.16 -1.00
CA PHE A 140 -5.49 1.03 -0.24
C PHE A 140 -4.73 0.21 0.81
N ASN A 141 -3.40 0.23 0.73
CA ASN A 141 -2.54 -0.62 1.54
C ASN A 141 -1.52 0.25 2.27
N GLU A 142 -1.42 0.09 3.59
CA GLU A 142 -0.48 0.78 4.46
C GLU A 142 -0.10 -0.16 5.60
N ASP A 143 1.19 -0.28 5.89
CA ASP A 143 1.76 -1.35 6.72
C ASP A 143 2.12 -0.97 8.16
N VAL A 144 2.04 0.32 8.51
CA VAL A 144 2.31 0.83 9.86
C VAL A 144 1.05 1.45 10.48
N PRO A 145 0.06 0.66 10.93
CA PRO A 145 -1.26 1.16 11.34
C PRO A 145 -1.24 2.12 12.54
N GLN A 146 -0.19 2.09 13.35
CA GLN A 146 0.00 2.92 14.54
C GLN A 146 0.35 4.38 14.22
N ILE A 147 1.07 4.59 13.12
CA ILE A 147 1.48 5.92 12.64
C ILE A 147 0.96 6.19 11.22
N GLY A 148 -0.08 5.47 10.80
CA GLY A 148 -0.62 5.56 9.45
C GLY A 148 -1.03 6.97 9.05
N THR A 149 -0.85 7.28 7.76
CA THR A 149 -1.04 8.59 7.11
C THR A 149 -2.31 9.28 7.58
N PHE A 150 -3.43 8.57 7.53
CA PHE A 150 -4.75 9.11 7.82
C PHE A 150 -5.23 8.81 9.24
N SER A 151 -4.51 8.00 10.02
CA SER A 151 -4.95 7.55 11.35
C SER A 151 -4.11 8.07 12.51
N TYR A 152 -2.92 8.62 12.27
CA TYR A 152 -2.08 9.15 13.35
C TYR A 152 -2.58 10.51 13.85
N ARG A 153 -2.51 11.55 13.00
CA ARG A 153 -2.96 12.93 13.33
C ARG A 153 -4.42 13.21 12.97
N LEU A 154 -4.96 12.47 12.00
CA LEU A 154 -6.35 12.60 11.56
C LEU A 154 -7.21 11.50 12.16
N ASN A 155 -8.53 11.68 12.17
CA ASN A 155 -9.49 10.75 12.78
C ASN A 155 -9.53 9.36 12.11
N GLY A 156 -8.87 9.16 10.97
CA GLY A 156 -8.93 7.91 10.22
C GLY A 156 -10.22 7.76 9.43
N PHE A 157 -10.41 6.54 8.92
CA PHE A 157 -11.62 6.14 8.22
C PHE A 157 -12.51 5.32 9.16
N ASP A 158 -13.76 5.74 9.35
CA ASP A 158 -14.76 5.01 10.14
C ASP A 158 -15.45 3.92 9.29
N GLN A 159 -15.49 4.12 7.98
CA GLN A 159 -15.90 3.11 7.00
C GLN A 159 -14.73 2.78 6.09
N GLN A 160 -14.63 1.51 5.67
CA GLN A 160 -13.57 1.06 4.78
C GLN A 160 -13.54 1.92 3.49
N PRO A 161 -12.40 2.54 3.13
CA PRO A 161 -12.35 3.55 2.07
C PRO A 161 -12.30 2.98 0.64
N THR A 162 -11.97 1.70 0.48
CA THR A 162 -11.72 1.01 -0.79
C THR A 162 -12.30 -0.40 -0.77
N ASP A 163 -12.42 -1.08 -1.90
CA ASP A 163 -12.91 -2.48 -1.93
C ASP A 163 -11.99 -3.42 -1.10
N HIS A 164 -10.68 -3.16 -1.14
CA HIS A 164 -9.64 -3.88 -0.41
C HIS A 164 -8.84 -2.92 0.48
N TYR A 165 -8.63 -3.26 1.76
CA TYR A 165 -8.02 -2.34 2.72
C TYR A 165 -7.06 -3.05 3.69
N MET A 166 -5.78 -3.11 3.30
CA MET A 166 -4.79 -3.95 3.97
C MET A 166 -4.42 -3.50 5.38
N ARG A 167 -4.70 -2.24 5.77
CA ARG A 167 -4.47 -1.77 7.16
C ARG A 167 -5.13 -2.68 8.19
N THR A 168 -6.29 -3.25 7.85
CA THR A 168 -7.03 -4.17 8.73
C THR A 168 -6.28 -5.49 8.99
N TYR A 169 -5.47 -5.97 8.04
CA TYR A 169 -4.56 -7.09 8.25
C TYR A 169 -3.47 -6.73 9.26
N TYR A 170 -2.82 -5.58 9.09
CA TYR A 170 -1.74 -5.14 9.98
C TYR A 170 -2.21 -4.90 11.42
N LEU A 171 -3.44 -4.40 11.60
CA LEU A 171 -4.08 -4.34 12.91
C LEU A 171 -4.33 -5.73 13.51
N ALA A 172 -4.78 -6.69 12.71
CA ALA A 172 -5.12 -8.02 13.19
C ALA A 172 -3.90 -8.83 13.66
N ILE A 173 -2.73 -8.60 13.07
CA ILE A 173 -1.49 -9.30 13.43
C ILE A 173 -0.72 -8.62 14.56
N GLU A 174 -1.07 -7.39 14.94
CA GLU A 174 -0.26 -6.55 15.84
C GLU A 174 0.06 -7.24 17.17
N SER A 175 -0.95 -7.85 17.82
CA SER A 175 -0.77 -8.55 19.10
C SER A 175 0.14 -9.78 19.01
N GLU A 176 0.46 -10.24 17.80
CA GLU A 176 1.20 -11.47 17.54
C GLU A 176 2.62 -11.18 17.05
N LEU A 177 2.93 -9.92 16.70
CA LEU A 177 4.24 -9.53 16.17
C LEU A 177 5.39 -9.77 17.15
N SER A 178 5.12 -9.75 18.46
CA SER A 178 6.09 -10.08 19.50
C SER A 178 6.56 -11.54 19.46
N ASN A 179 5.79 -12.43 18.84
CA ASN A 179 6.12 -13.85 18.68
C ASN A 179 7.07 -14.11 17.50
N TYR A 180 7.35 -13.09 16.67
CA TYR A 180 8.13 -13.22 15.45
C TYR A 180 9.44 -12.43 15.52
N LYS A 181 10.36 -12.74 14.61
CA LYS A 181 11.54 -11.90 14.40
C LYS A 181 11.11 -10.49 13.99
N LYS A 182 11.89 -9.49 14.39
CA LYS A 182 11.67 -8.09 13.99
C LYS A 182 11.49 -8.00 12.46
N LEU A 183 10.51 -7.22 12.01
CA LEU A 183 10.13 -7.03 10.59
C LEU A 183 9.55 -8.27 9.89
N CYS A 184 9.24 -9.34 10.63
CA CYS A 184 8.62 -10.54 10.08
C CYS A 184 7.22 -10.78 10.65
N VAL A 185 6.43 -11.55 9.91
CA VAL A 185 5.24 -12.24 10.38
C VAL A 185 5.39 -13.72 10.01
N GLY A 186 5.47 -14.59 11.02
CA GLY A 186 5.95 -15.95 10.81
C GLY A 186 7.36 -15.97 10.22
N HIS A 187 7.52 -16.61 9.05
CA HIS A 187 8.78 -16.71 8.33
C HIS A 187 8.95 -15.65 7.24
N GLN A 188 7.91 -14.87 6.94
CA GLN A 188 7.90 -13.93 5.83
C GLN A 188 8.21 -12.50 6.32
N PRO A 189 9.13 -11.77 5.65
CA PRO A 189 9.30 -10.33 5.87
C PRO A 189 8.00 -9.56 5.58
N ARG A 190 7.63 -8.62 6.44
CA ARG A 190 6.35 -7.89 6.32
C ARG A 190 6.26 -6.98 5.10
N HIS A 191 7.39 -6.44 4.60
CA HIS A 191 7.41 -5.70 3.34
C HIS A 191 7.06 -6.61 2.15
N LYS A 192 7.51 -7.87 2.15
CA LYS A 192 7.13 -8.85 1.12
C LYS A 192 5.65 -9.18 1.17
N VAL A 193 5.06 -9.26 2.36
CA VAL A 193 3.60 -9.47 2.50
C VAL A 193 2.82 -8.38 1.76
N MET A 194 3.22 -7.12 1.87
CA MET A 194 2.58 -6.01 1.15
C MET A 194 2.80 -6.05 -0.37
N LEU A 195 4.02 -6.38 -0.80
CA LEU A 195 4.35 -6.57 -2.22
C LEU A 195 3.50 -7.70 -2.83
N ASP A 196 3.47 -8.86 -2.17
CA ASP A 196 2.75 -10.04 -2.62
C ASP A 196 1.23 -9.77 -2.64
N TYR A 197 0.67 -9.17 -1.59
CA TYR A 197 -0.74 -8.76 -1.58
C TYR A 197 -1.08 -7.78 -2.70
N THR A 198 -0.21 -6.80 -2.97
CA THR A 198 -0.42 -5.84 -4.07
C THR A 198 -0.41 -6.55 -5.43
N LYS A 199 0.50 -7.50 -5.64
CA LYS A 199 0.56 -8.30 -6.86
C LYS A 199 -0.69 -9.18 -7.02
N GLU A 200 -1.07 -9.92 -5.97
CA GLU A 200 -2.26 -10.77 -5.97
C GLU A 200 -3.52 -9.94 -6.29
N PHE A 201 -3.65 -8.74 -5.73
CA PHE A 201 -4.74 -7.82 -6.05
C PHE A 201 -4.78 -7.49 -7.55
N MET A 202 -3.63 -7.16 -8.13
CA MET A 202 -3.54 -6.83 -9.54
C MET A 202 -3.85 -8.03 -10.44
N GLU A 203 -3.53 -9.25 -10.02
CA GLU A 203 -3.77 -10.48 -10.78
C GLU A 203 -5.20 -11.02 -10.63
N SER A 204 -5.89 -10.70 -9.52
CA SER A 204 -7.20 -11.28 -9.17
C SER A 204 -8.38 -10.80 -10.03
N TYR A 205 -8.23 -9.67 -10.73
CA TYR A 205 -9.30 -9.05 -11.50
C TYR A 205 -8.96 -8.98 -12.99
N THR A 206 -9.39 -9.97 -13.77
CA THR A 206 -9.06 -10.06 -15.20
C THR A 206 -9.96 -9.23 -16.11
N VAL A 207 -11.19 -8.92 -15.67
CA VAL A 207 -12.20 -8.20 -16.47
C VAL A 207 -12.39 -6.76 -16.02
N LYS A 208 -11.95 -6.42 -14.79
CA LYS A 208 -12.14 -5.10 -14.20
C LYS A 208 -10.83 -4.35 -14.12
N PRO A 209 -10.84 -3.05 -14.43
CA PRO A 209 -9.65 -2.24 -14.19
C PRO A 209 -9.44 -2.06 -12.68
N ARG A 210 -8.17 -1.87 -12.31
CA ARG A 210 -7.73 -1.85 -10.91
C ARG A 210 -7.08 -0.51 -10.60
N PHE A 211 -7.39 0.04 -9.43
CA PHE A 211 -6.64 1.14 -8.83
C PHE A 211 -6.10 0.68 -7.49
N VAL A 212 -4.78 0.71 -7.30
CA VAL A 212 -4.17 0.45 -6.00
C VAL A 212 -3.21 1.56 -5.62
N PHE A 213 -3.33 2.02 -4.39
CA PHE A 213 -2.32 2.81 -3.71
C PHE A 213 -1.76 2.01 -2.53
N SER A 214 -0.52 1.57 -2.67
CA SER A 214 0.25 0.89 -1.63
C SER A 214 1.31 1.85 -1.10
N PHE A 215 1.33 2.12 0.20
CA PHE A 215 2.28 3.03 0.83
C PHE A 215 3.03 2.35 1.97
N HIS A 216 4.32 2.11 1.76
CA HIS A 216 5.18 1.37 2.67
C HIS A 216 5.96 2.30 3.59
N GLY A 217 5.75 2.17 4.90
CA GLY A 217 6.43 2.99 5.92
C GLY A 217 7.49 2.23 6.73
N GLU A 218 7.34 0.92 6.92
CA GLU A 218 8.08 0.18 7.95
C GLU A 218 9.61 0.22 7.78
N LEU A 219 10.12 0.11 6.54
CA LEU A 219 11.56 0.02 6.30
C LEU A 219 12.27 1.37 6.15
N SER A 220 11.54 2.46 6.04
CA SER A 220 12.11 3.78 5.72
C SER A 220 11.87 4.84 6.81
N HIS A 221 10.86 4.66 7.66
CA HIS A 221 10.51 5.62 8.71
C HIS A 221 11.62 5.81 9.77
N ASP A 222 12.15 4.72 10.36
CA ASP A 222 13.11 4.84 11.48
C ASP A 222 14.58 4.84 11.04
N SER A 223 14.89 4.29 9.86
CA SER A 223 16.26 4.22 9.35
C SER A 223 16.29 3.96 7.85
N ILE A 224 16.79 4.94 7.09
CA ILE A 224 17.10 4.82 5.65
C ILE A 224 18.00 3.61 5.34
N ASN A 225 18.75 3.09 6.31
CA ASN A 225 19.61 1.94 6.06
C ASN A 225 18.82 0.63 5.92
N LEU A 226 17.63 0.53 6.52
CA LEU A 226 16.81 -0.68 6.45
C LEU A 226 16.20 -0.88 5.08
N VAL A 227 15.82 0.19 4.36
CA VAL A 227 15.20 0.05 3.02
C VAL A 227 16.05 -0.74 2.03
N GLY A 228 17.38 -0.72 2.16
CA GLY A 228 18.27 -1.46 1.27
C GLY A 228 18.09 -2.98 1.33
N VAL A 229 17.51 -3.54 2.40
CA VAL A 229 17.18 -4.97 2.48
C VAL A 229 16.11 -5.38 1.48
N ALA A 230 15.29 -4.42 1.03
CA ALA A 230 14.20 -4.65 0.09
C ALA A 230 14.60 -4.45 -1.38
N ASP A 231 15.84 -4.04 -1.70
CA ASP A 231 16.23 -3.74 -3.09
C ASP A 231 16.03 -4.95 -4.03
N MET A 232 16.50 -6.12 -3.62
CA MET A 232 16.32 -7.32 -4.44
C MET A 232 14.83 -7.71 -4.52
N ASP A 233 14.12 -7.64 -3.39
CA ASP A 233 12.70 -8.04 -3.32
C ASP A 233 11.80 -7.14 -4.18
N ILE A 234 12.02 -5.83 -4.18
CA ILE A 234 11.25 -4.89 -5.00
C ILE A 234 11.61 -5.07 -6.48
N LYS A 235 12.90 -5.23 -6.80
CA LYS A 235 13.33 -5.52 -8.18
C LYS A 235 12.71 -6.83 -8.70
N ASP A 236 12.71 -7.89 -7.91
CA ASP A 236 12.12 -9.17 -8.31
C ASP A 236 10.60 -9.07 -8.42
N TRP A 237 9.95 -8.33 -7.53
CA TRP A 237 8.53 -8.02 -7.63
C TRP A 237 8.17 -7.25 -8.92
N LEU A 238 8.99 -6.30 -9.35
CA LEU A 238 8.81 -5.60 -10.63
C LEU A 238 9.00 -6.52 -11.84
N VAL A 239 9.99 -7.42 -11.79
CA VAL A 239 10.20 -8.46 -12.82
C VAL A 239 8.99 -9.38 -12.91
N ASP A 240 8.45 -9.78 -11.77
CA ASP A 240 7.25 -10.62 -11.69
C ASP A 240 6.04 -9.93 -12.32
N LEU A 241 5.78 -8.66 -11.98
CA LEU A 241 4.69 -7.88 -12.57
C LEU A 241 4.84 -7.73 -14.10
N GLN A 242 6.08 -7.58 -14.59
CA GLN A 242 6.34 -7.53 -16.03
C GLN A 242 6.09 -8.88 -16.69
N SER A 243 6.65 -9.95 -16.13
CA SER A 243 6.61 -11.30 -16.72
C SER A 243 5.23 -11.95 -16.65
N SER A 244 4.40 -11.62 -15.64
CA SER A 244 3.00 -12.06 -15.57
C SER A 244 2.06 -11.23 -16.46
N GLY A 245 2.57 -10.19 -17.12
CA GLY A 245 1.81 -9.32 -18.01
C GLY A 245 0.94 -8.29 -17.30
N VAL A 246 1.02 -8.17 -15.96
CA VAL A 246 0.30 -7.14 -15.19
C VAL A 246 0.67 -5.75 -15.69
N LEU A 247 1.94 -5.50 -16.03
CA LEU A 247 2.38 -4.19 -16.51
C LEU A 247 1.91 -3.84 -17.93
N ASN A 248 1.40 -4.80 -18.73
CA ASN A 248 1.01 -4.55 -20.13
C ASN A 248 -0.15 -3.55 -20.28
N SER A 249 -0.96 -3.39 -19.23
CA SER A 249 -2.13 -2.49 -19.19
C SER A 249 -2.16 -1.66 -17.91
N THR A 250 -0.99 -1.32 -17.35
CA THR A 250 -0.90 -0.65 -16.05
C THR A 250 0.01 0.57 -16.12
N ILE A 251 -0.50 1.72 -15.67
CA ILE A 251 0.33 2.86 -15.28
C ILE A 251 0.96 2.52 -13.93
N LEU A 252 2.27 2.31 -13.94
CA LEU A 252 3.07 2.07 -12.74
C LEU A 252 3.69 3.38 -12.25
N ILE A 253 3.39 3.76 -11.02
CA ILE A 253 3.98 4.93 -10.36
C ILE A 253 4.70 4.43 -9.11
N LEU A 254 6.03 4.51 -9.12
CA LEU A 254 6.84 4.37 -7.91
C LEU A 254 7.21 5.75 -7.40
N MET A 255 6.93 6.01 -6.12
CA MET A 255 7.09 7.34 -5.54
C MET A 255 7.53 7.31 -4.08
N SER A 256 7.82 8.48 -3.54
CA SER A 256 7.93 8.72 -2.10
C SER A 256 7.25 10.05 -1.79
N ASP A 257 6.75 10.19 -0.57
CA ASP A 257 6.02 11.37 -0.10
C ASP A 257 6.95 12.54 0.24
N HIS A 258 8.08 12.28 0.90
CA HIS A 258 9.11 13.26 1.22
C HIS A 258 10.47 12.61 1.50
N GLY A 259 11.53 13.41 1.63
CA GLY A 259 12.83 12.92 2.10
C GLY A 259 12.86 12.77 3.62
N ASN A 260 13.73 11.90 4.15
CA ASN A 260 13.96 11.82 5.59
C ASN A 260 14.52 13.16 6.12
N SER A 261 13.80 13.76 7.06
CA SER A 261 14.22 14.95 7.79
C SER A 261 15.16 14.57 8.94
N ASN A 262 16.35 14.03 8.63
CA ASN A 262 17.46 14.20 9.55
C ASN A 262 17.89 15.66 9.44
N THR A 263 17.30 16.52 10.27
CA THR A 263 17.72 17.90 10.42
C THR A 263 19.23 17.92 10.65
N CYS A 264 20.00 18.40 9.66
CA CYS A 264 21.26 19.05 9.99
C CYS A 264 20.89 20.13 11.00
N GLY A 265 21.44 20.02 12.21
CA GLY A 265 21.13 20.92 13.32
C GLY A 265 21.17 22.38 12.87
N LYS A 266 20.16 23.13 13.29
CA LYS A 266 20.40 24.51 13.69
C LYS A 266 20.81 24.50 15.15
#